data_AF-A0A7C0ZPT0-F1
#
_entry.id   AF-A0A7C0ZPT0-F1
#
_cell.length_a   1.000
_cell.length_b   1.000
_cell.length_c   1.000
_cell.angle_alpha   90.00
_cell.angle_beta   90.00
_cell.angle_gamma   90.00
#
_symmetry.space_group_name_H-M   'P 1'
#
loop_
_entity.id
_entity.type
_entity.pdbx_description
1 polymer ?
#
loop_
_entity_poly.entity_id
_entity_poly.type
_entity_poly.pdbx_seq_one_letter_code
_entity_poly.pdbx_strand_id
1 'polypeptide(L)'
;MSKVKYDPKTKLTVTVDKEVKEEAMRVSREKRIPLSRAIENFLKFFAKPEVYCFKCGEKFSVDEAELCPKCGWMICPNCKACRCGLSEETAIAVFHMRRVYEELLAGRVKG
;
A
#
# COMPACT_ATOMS: atom_id res chain seq x y z
N MET A 1 -13.35 40.44 -10.57
CA MET A 1 -14.07 39.20 -10.21
C MET A 1 -13.07 38.07 -10.13
N SER A 2 -12.69 37.69 -8.91
CA SER A 2 -11.75 36.60 -8.61
C SER A 2 -12.39 35.27 -8.98
N LYS A 3 -11.75 34.52 -9.90
CA LYS A 3 -12.17 33.17 -10.28
C LYS A 3 -12.06 32.27 -9.05
N VAL A 4 -13.20 31.81 -8.52
CA VAL A 4 -13.24 30.79 -7.47
C VAL A 4 -12.59 29.53 -8.04
N LYS A 5 -11.39 29.18 -7.56
CA LYS A 5 -10.76 27.90 -7.88
C LYS A 5 -11.56 26.80 -7.19
N TYR A 6 -12.25 25.98 -7.96
CA TYR A 6 -12.90 24.77 -7.47
C TYR A 6 -11.82 23.79 -6.96
N ASP A 7 -11.78 23.53 -5.66
CA ASP A 7 -10.98 22.45 -5.09
C ASP A 7 -11.77 21.15 -5.21
N PRO A 8 -11.31 20.15 -5.98
CA PRO A 8 -12.03 18.90 -6.18
C PRO A 8 -12.06 17.99 -4.94
N LYS A 9 -11.40 18.36 -3.83
CA LYS A 9 -11.33 17.53 -2.62
C LYS A 9 -12.62 17.53 -1.82
N THR A 10 -13.03 16.36 -1.36
CA THR A 10 -14.16 16.18 -0.43
C THR A 10 -13.69 15.87 0.99
N LYS A 11 -14.49 16.22 1.99
CA LYS A 11 -14.18 15.93 3.40
C LYS A 11 -14.41 14.45 3.72
N LEU A 12 -13.47 13.86 4.44
CA LEU A 12 -13.60 12.54 5.05
C LEU A 12 -13.61 12.70 6.58
N THR A 13 -14.67 12.21 7.23
CA THR A 13 -14.78 12.18 8.69
C THR A 13 -14.73 10.73 9.15
N VAL A 14 -13.74 10.40 9.99
CA VAL A 14 -13.53 9.06 10.54
C VAL A 14 -13.30 9.16 12.04
N THR A 15 -13.77 8.14 12.76
CA THR A 15 -13.52 7.99 14.20
C THR A 15 -12.30 7.08 14.38
N VAL A 16 -11.32 7.56 15.14
CA VAL A 16 -10.12 6.81 15.51
C VAL A 16 -9.83 7.03 16.98
N ASP A 17 -9.04 6.14 17.58
CA ASP A 17 -8.56 6.31 18.93
C ASP A 17 -7.83 7.65 19.14
N LYS A 18 -8.00 8.25 20.32
CA LYS A 18 -7.45 9.57 20.64
C LYS A 18 -5.93 9.57 20.61
N GLU A 19 -5.30 8.57 21.21
CA GLU A 19 -3.84 8.46 21.32
C GLU A 19 -3.25 8.23 19.92
N VAL A 20 -3.88 7.38 19.11
CA VAL A 20 -3.51 7.17 17.70
C VAL A 20 -3.56 8.47 16.91
N LYS A 21 -4.61 9.28 17.07
CA LYS A 21 -4.74 10.57 16.38
C LYS A 21 -3.65 11.55 16.81
N GLU A 22 -3.40 11.68 18.10
CA GLU A 22 -2.42 12.61 18.65
C GLU A 22 -1.01 12.27 18.19
N GLU A 23 -0.65 10.98 18.23
CA GLU A 23 0.64 10.48 17.78
C GLU A 23 0.82 10.65 16.27
N ALA A 24 -0.18 10.30 15.47
CA ALA A 24 -0.16 10.52 14.02
C ALA A 24 0.03 12.00 13.67
N MET A 25 -0.62 12.92 14.40
CA MET A 25 -0.43 14.36 14.23
C MET A 25 0.99 14.80 14.59
N ARG A 26 1.57 14.30 15.69
CA ARG A 26 2.95 14.59 16.09
C ARG A 26 3.93 14.15 14.99
N VAL A 27 3.85 12.90 14.56
CA VAL A 27 4.70 12.33 13.50
C VAL A 27 4.53 13.07 12.17
N SER A 28 3.31 13.49 11.82
CA SER A 28 3.05 14.25 10.59
C SER A 28 3.79 15.60 10.57
N ARG A 29 3.89 16.27 11.73
CA ARG A 29 4.62 17.55 11.87
C ARG A 29 6.12 17.32 11.77
N GLU A 30 6.65 16.30 12.43
CA GLU A 30 8.07 15.95 12.40
C GLU A 30 8.54 15.59 10.99
N LYS A 31 7.76 14.78 10.28
CA LYS A 31 8.04 14.38 8.89
C LYS A 31 7.73 15.49 7.87
N ARG A 32 7.13 16.61 8.30
CA ARG A 32 6.66 17.71 7.43
C ARG A 32 5.73 17.23 6.31
N ILE A 33 4.88 16.25 6.62
CA ILE A 33 3.89 15.68 5.69
C ILE A 33 2.50 15.92 6.27
N PRO A 34 1.58 16.59 5.57
CA PRO A 34 0.21 16.74 6.05
C PRO A 34 -0.45 15.38 6.28
N LEU A 35 -1.10 15.19 7.43
CA LEU A 35 -1.80 13.93 7.76
C LEU A 35 -2.84 13.56 6.69
N SER A 36 -3.54 14.56 6.12
CA SER A 36 -4.47 14.35 5.01
C SER A 36 -3.81 13.74 3.78
N ARG A 37 -2.56 14.07 3.47
CA ARG A 37 -1.81 13.47 2.35
C ARG A 37 -1.46 12.01 2.63
N ALA A 38 -1.08 11.70 3.87
CA ALA A 38 -0.80 10.32 4.27
C ALA A 38 -2.07 9.46 4.19
N ILE A 39 -3.19 9.95 4.70
CA ILE A 39 -4.50 9.30 4.62
C ILE A 39 -4.94 9.15 3.16
N GLU A 40 -4.81 10.18 2.33
CA GLU A 40 -5.16 10.13 0.91
C GLU A 40 -4.34 9.07 0.16
N ASN A 41 -3.03 8.95 0.45
CA ASN A 41 -2.18 7.91 -0.12
C ASN A 41 -2.58 6.50 0.36
N PHE A 42 -2.89 6.36 1.65
CA PHE A 42 -3.39 5.09 2.19
C PHE A 42 -4.70 4.68 1.50
N LEU A 43 -5.66 5.59 1.36
CA LEU A 43 -6.94 5.30 0.71
C LEU A 43 -6.78 4.95 -0.77
N LYS A 44 -5.86 5.63 -1.48
CA LYS A 44 -5.52 5.27 -2.87
C LYS A 44 -4.99 3.84 -2.95
N PHE A 45 -4.04 3.49 -2.09
CA PHE A 45 -3.48 2.15 -2.04
C PHE A 45 -4.52 1.10 -1.60
N PHE A 46 -5.36 1.41 -0.61
CA PHE A 46 -6.43 0.55 -0.13
C PHE A 46 -7.45 0.25 -1.23
N ALA A 47 -7.83 1.25 -2.04
CA ALA A 47 -8.82 1.10 -3.10
C ALA A 47 -8.25 0.43 -4.36
N LYS A 48 -7.01 0.73 -4.73
CA LYS A 48 -6.33 0.14 -5.89
C LYS A 48 -4.85 -0.05 -5.58
N PRO A 49 -4.47 -1.19 -4.99
CA PRO A 49 -3.10 -1.42 -4.59
C PRO A 49 -2.19 -1.53 -5.82
N GLU A 50 -1.07 -0.83 -5.77
CA GLU A 50 0.03 -0.98 -6.72
C GLU A 50 1.29 -1.36 -5.95
N VAL A 51 1.94 -2.43 -6.38
CA VAL A 51 3.11 -3.00 -5.69
C VAL A 51 4.29 -3.10 -6.65
N TYR A 52 5.49 -3.12 -6.08
CA TYR A 52 6.72 -3.36 -6.85
C TYR A 52 7.07 -4.85 -6.86
N CYS A 53 7.49 -5.36 -8.01
CA CYS A 53 8.06 -6.70 -8.10
C CYS A 53 9.40 -6.73 -7.36
N PHE A 54 9.52 -7.62 -6.36
CA PHE A 54 10.79 -7.82 -5.63
C PHE A 54 11.95 -8.34 -6.50
N LYS A 55 11.67 -8.86 -7.71
CA LYS A 55 12.70 -9.38 -8.61
C LYS A 55 13.13 -8.35 -9.66
N CYS A 56 12.20 -7.80 -10.44
CA CYS A 56 12.53 -6.88 -11.52
C CYS A 56 12.35 -5.41 -11.17
N GLY A 57 11.78 -5.08 -10.01
CA GLY A 57 11.54 -3.70 -9.58
C GLY A 57 10.40 -2.98 -10.29
N GLU A 58 9.70 -3.63 -11.23
CA GLU A 58 8.58 -3.01 -11.96
C GLU A 58 7.35 -2.82 -11.07
N LYS A 59 6.67 -1.69 -11.20
CA LYS A 59 5.41 -1.44 -10.50
C LYS A 59 4.24 -2.03 -11.29
N PHE A 60 3.31 -2.69 -10.61
CA PHE A 60 2.12 -3.21 -11.26
C PHE A 60 0.90 -3.12 -10.35
N SER A 61 -0.29 -3.05 -10.97
CA SER A 61 -1.55 -3.12 -10.24
C SER A 61 -1.80 -4.53 -9.76
N VAL A 62 -2.24 -4.65 -8.52
CA VAL A 62 -2.58 -5.94 -7.93
C VAL A 62 -3.71 -6.62 -8.69
N ASP A 63 -4.65 -5.89 -9.27
CA ASP A 63 -5.77 -6.44 -10.03
C ASP A 63 -5.32 -7.23 -11.27
N GLU A 64 -4.25 -6.77 -11.93
CA GLU A 64 -3.69 -7.34 -13.16
C GLU A 64 -2.85 -8.61 -12.93
N ALA A 65 -2.47 -8.90 -11.69
CA ALA A 65 -1.56 -9.98 -11.37
C ALA A 65 -2.27 -11.28 -10.95
N GLU A 66 -2.09 -12.37 -11.67
CA GLU A 66 -2.61 -13.68 -11.25
C GLU A 66 -1.94 -14.18 -9.96
N LEU A 67 -2.66 -14.96 -9.16
CA LEU A 67 -2.08 -15.64 -8.01
C LEU A 67 -1.48 -16.97 -8.43
N CYS A 68 -0.24 -17.22 -8.01
CA CYS A 68 0.40 -18.51 -8.21
C CYS A 68 -0.32 -19.59 -7.40
N PRO A 69 -0.80 -20.68 -8.01
CA PRO A 69 -1.54 -21.73 -7.31
C PRO A 69 -0.67 -22.51 -6.32
N LYS A 70 0.66 -22.52 -6.52
CA LYS A 70 1.61 -23.24 -5.65
C LYS A 70 1.95 -22.49 -4.36
N CYS A 71 2.05 -21.16 -4.40
CA CYS A 71 2.52 -20.39 -3.26
C CYS A 71 1.57 -19.27 -2.81
N GLY A 72 0.51 -18.96 -3.55
CA GLY A 72 -0.45 -17.90 -3.20
C GLY A 72 0.10 -16.48 -3.35
N TRP A 73 1.23 -16.31 -4.05
CA TRP A 73 1.82 -15.00 -4.35
C TRP A 73 1.39 -14.49 -5.71
N MET A 74 1.28 -13.18 -5.83
CA MET A 74 1.09 -12.51 -7.12
C MET A 74 2.26 -12.84 -8.05
N ILE A 75 1.92 -13.26 -9.26
CA ILE A 75 2.84 -13.41 -10.37
C ILE A 75 3.05 -12.03 -10.99
N CYS A 76 4.31 -11.59 -11.07
CA CYS A 76 4.62 -10.32 -11.71
C CYS A 76 4.18 -10.35 -13.19
N PRO A 77 3.36 -9.40 -13.67
CA PRO A 77 2.91 -9.40 -15.05
C PRO A 77 4.07 -9.16 -16.04
N ASN A 78 5.13 -8.47 -15.61
CA ASN A 78 6.31 -8.17 -16.42
C ASN A 78 7.30 -9.35 -16.53
N CYS A 79 7.88 -9.81 -15.41
CA CYS A 79 8.93 -10.85 -15.43
C CYS A 79 8.43 -12.27 -15.09
N LYS A 80 7.13 -12.45 -14.84
CA LYS A 80 6.47 -13.72 -14.47
C LYS A 80 7.00 -14.39 -13.20
N ALA A 81 7.83 -13.70 -12.42
CA ALA A 81 8.34 -14.21 -11.16
C ALA A 81 7.27 -14.16 -10.06
N CYS A 82 7.30 -15.17 -9.19
CA CYS A 82 6.60 -15.20 -7.90
C CYS A 82 7.56 -15.78 -6.84
N ARG A 83 7.08 -16.01 -5.63
CA ARG A 83 7.88 -16.57 -4.52
C ARG A 83 8.62 -17.86 -4.89
N CYS A 84 8.05 -18.71 -5.74
CA CYS A 84 8.65 -20.00 -6.10
C CYS A 84 10.03 -19.90 -6.76
N GLY A 85 10.39 -18.76 -7.36
CA GLY A 85 11.68 -18.55 -8.02
C GLY A 85 12.74 -17.89 -7.14
N LEU A 86 12.50 -17.76 -5.84
CA LEU A 86 13.41 -17.14 -4.88
C LEU A 86 14.17 -18.21 -4.08
N SER A 87 15.37 -17.85 -3.61
CA SER A 87 16.02 -18.60 -2.53
C SER A 87 15.17 -18.53 -1.26
N GLU A 88 15.38 -19.48 -0.35
CA GLU A 88 14.61 -19.54 0.89
C GLU A 88 14.75 -18.26 1.73
N GLU A 89 15.97 -17.78 1.92
CA GLU A 89 16.26 -16.54 2.64
C GLU A 89 15.51 -15.34 2.04
N THR A 90 15.58 -15.18 0.70
CA THR A 90 14.88 -14.08 0.03
C THR A 90 13.36 -14.25 0.13
N ALA A 91 12.84 -15.47 0.03
CA ALA A 91 11.41 -15.74 0.17
C ALA A 91 10.89 -15.39 1.57
N ILE A 92 11.68 -15.62 2.62
CA ILE A 92 11.36 -15.23 4.00
C ILE A 92 11.35 -13.71 4.13
N ALA A 93 12.38 -13.03 3.64
CA ALA A 93 12.47 -11.57 3.72
C ALA A 93 11.28 -10.89 3.02
N VAL A 94 10.97 -11.30 1.79
CA VAL A 94 9.84 -10.72 1.04
C VAL A 94 8.51 -11.06 1.72
N PHE A 95 8.36 -12.24 2.30
CA PHE A 95 7.15 -12.60 3.06
C PHE A 95 6.91 -11.67 4.26
N HIS A 96 7.94 -11.40 5.06
CA HIS A 96 7.79 -10.46 6.18
C HIS A 96 7.49 -9.03 5.70
N MET A 97 8.10 -8.59 4.59
CA MET A 97 7.77 -7.30 3.98
C MET A 97 6.30 -7.21 3.54
N ARG A 98 5.76 -8.28 2.94
CA ARG A 98 4.34 -8.35 2.58
C ARG A 98 3.43 -8.30 3.81
N ARG A 99 3.80 -9.00 4.88
CA ARG A 99 3.01 -9.08 6.11
C ARG A 99 2.79 -7.72 6.76
N VAL A 100 3.77 -6.81 6.70
CA VAL A 100 3.61 -5.42 7.17
C VAL A 100 2.45 -4.71 6.45
N TYR A 101 2.32 -4.91 5.13
CA TYR A 101 1.20 -4.34 4.37
C TYR A 101 -0.13 -5.01 4.72
N GLU A 102 -0.12 -6.32 4.97
CA GLU A 102 -1.34 -7.04 5.33
C GLU A 102 -1.86 -6.63 6.71
N GLU A 103 -0.96 -6.41 7.67
CA GLU A 103 -1.30 -5.85 8.98
C GLU A 103 -1.82 -4.41 8.87
N LEU A 104 -1.21 -3.59 7.99
CA LEU A 104 -1.67 -2.23 7.72
C LEU A 104 -3.07 -2.18 7.06
N LEU A 105 -3.38 -3.13 6.19
CA LEU A 105 -4.67 -3.21 5.48
C LEU A 105 -5.75 -3.99 6.24
N ALA A 106 -5.42 -4.61 7.38
CA ALA A 106 -6.26 -5.57 8.09
C ALA A 106 -6.72 -6.75 7.20
N GLY A 107 -5.87 -7.20 6.25
CA GLY A 107 -6.20 -8.26 5.30
C GLY A 107 -5.16 -8.46 4.20
N ARG A 108 -5.36 -9.46 3.34
CA ARG A 108 -4.45 -9.74 2.21
C ARG A 108 -4.49 -8.60 1.20
N VAL A 109 -3.32 -8.22 0.67
CA VAL A 109 -3.20 -7.23 -0.43
C VAL A 109 -3.96 -7.70 -1.69
N LYS A 110 -3.89 -9.01 -1.99
CA LYS A 110 -4.74 -9.68 -2.98
C LYS A 110 -5.41 -10.91 -2.36
N GLY A 111 -6.73 -10.91 -2.37
CA GLY A 111 -7.60 -12.02 -1.99
C GLY A 111 -7.77 -13.00 -3.14
#